data_AF-A0A645EQ54-F1
#
_entry.id   AF-A0A645EQ54-F1
#
_cell.length_a   1.000
_cell.length_b   1.000
_cell.length_c   1.000
_cell.angle_alpha   90.00
_cell.angle_beta   90.00
_cell.angle_gamma   90.00
#
_symmetry.space_group_name_H-M   'P 1'
#
loop_
_entity.id
_entity.type
_entity.pdbx_description
1 polymer ?
#
loop_
_entity_poly.entity_id
_entity_poly.type
_entity_poly.pdbx_seq_one_letter_code
_entity_poly.pdbx_strand_id
1 'polypeptide(L)'
;MKEAVEKFKNLLTDQGAEIVNEENWGLRKLAYPIDKKTTGFYTFLEFKADPSVVARLEVNFRRDERVIRFLTIKQDHFAFEYAEKRRNNKGGKKQEARTQDTAKVGKKVELEEKED
;
A
#
# COMPACT_ATOMS: atom_id res chain seq x y z
N MET A 1 -1.99 2.35 13.58
CA MET A 1 -1.86 1.61 12.28
C MET A 1 -0.85 2.29 11.37
N LYS A 2 -1.06 3.56 10.97
CA LYS A 2 -0.08 4.32 10.17
C LYS A 2 1.34 4.28 10.76
N GLU A 3 1.44 4.48 12.07
CA GLU A 3 2.70 4.41 12.83
C GLU A 3 3.47 3.09 12.67
N ALA A 4 2.77 1.95 12.69
CA ALA A 4 3.43 0.64 12.54
C ALA A 4 3.96 0.46 11.11
N VAL A 5 3.19 0.84 10.10
CA VAL A 5 3.62 0.79 8.69
C VAL A 5 4.81 1.72 8.46
N GLU A 6 4.76 2.94 9.01
CA GLU A 6 5.81 3.93 8.90
C GLU A 6 7.13 3.46 9.54
N LYS A 7 7.06 2.82 10.71
CA LYS A 7 8.23 2.18 11.33
C LYS A 7 8.91 1.17 10.40
N PHE A 8 8.14 0.31 9.72
CA PHE A 8 8.71 -0.68 8.80
C PHE A 8 9.21 -0.06 7.50
N LYS A 9 8.58 1.02 7.02
CA LYS A 9 9.11 1.79 5.89
C LYS A 9 10.45 2.42 6.22
N ASN A 10 10.56 3.06 7.39
CA ASN A 10 11.81 3.68 7.83
C ASN A 10 12.91 2.62 7.95
N LEU A 11 12.60 1.45 8.52
CA LEU A 11 13.54 0.33 8.58
C LEU A 11 14.00 -0.10 7.18
N LEU A 12 13.11 -0.13 6.19
CA LEU A 12 13.46 -0.47 4.82
C LEU A 12 14.34 0.60 4.17
N THR A 13 13.99 1.88 4.32
CA THR A 13 14.79 2.99 3.76
C THR A 13 16.17 3.08 4.41
N ASP A 14 16.28 2.83 5.71
CA ASP A 14 17.54 2.83 6.46
C ASP A 14 18.48 1.70 6.01
N GLN A 15 17.92 0.62 5.47
CA GLN A 15 18.69 -0.49 4.88
C GLN A 15 18.93 -0.30 3.38
N GLY A 16 18.62 0.87 2.81
CA GLY A 16 18.86 1.20 1.41
C GLY A 16 17.85 0.58 0.44
N ALA A 17 16.67 0.15 0.92
CA ALA A 17 15.62 -0.36 0.05
C ALA A 17 14.86 0.79 -0.64
N GLU A 18 14.54 0.59 -1.92
CA GLU A 18 13.67 1.49 -2.68
C GLU A 18 12.22 1.01 -2.57
N ILE A 19 11.33 1.86 -2.05
CA ILE A 19 9.90 1.56 -1.99
C ILE A 19 9.28 1.90 -3.34
N VAL A 20 8.72 0.89 -3.99
CA VAL A 20 8.22 0.97 -5.36
C VAL A 20 6.71 1.26 -5.38
N ASN A 21 5.95 0.62 -4.50
CA ASN A 21 4.52 0.81 -4.41
C ASN A 21 4.02 0.53 -2.99
N GLU A 22 2.96 1.23 -2.61
CA GLU A 22 2.28 1.04 -1.34
C GLU A 22 0.77 1.06 -1.56
N GLU A 23 0.09 0.03 -1.06
CA GLU A 23 -1.35 -0.02 -1.02
C GLU A 23 -1.86 -0.32 0.39
N ASN A 24 -2.65 0.61 0.92
CA ASN A 24 -3.35 0.39 2.18
C ASN A 24 -4.77 -0.09 1.86
N TRP A 25 -5.04 -1.37 2.10
CA TRP A 25 -6.36 -1.97 1.88
C TRP A 25 -7.32 -1.77 3.06
N GLY A 26 -6.81 -1.26 4.19
CA GLY A 26 -7.61 -0.92 5.35
C GLY A 26 -8.09 -2.14 6.12
N LEU A 27 -9.17 -1.98 6.88
CA LEU A 27 -9.74 -3.01 7.74
C LEU A 27 -10.51 -4.04 6.92
N ARG A 28 -10.17 -5.31 7.06
CA ARG A 28 -10.89 -6.43 6.43
C ARG A 28 -11.22 -7.50 7.47
N LYS A 29 -12.35 -8.18 7.27
CA LYS A 29 -12.71 -9.35 8.08
C LYS A 29 -11.88 -10.55 7.61
N LEU A 30 -11.29 -11.27 8.57
CA LEU A 30 -10.50 -12.46 8.31
C LEU A 30 -11.43 -13.64 8.00
N ALA A 31 -10.96 -14.57 7.15
CA ALA A 31 -11.70 -15.80 6.85
C ALA A 31 -11.86 -16.70 8.09
N TYR A 32 -10.88 -16.66 9.00
CA TYR A 32 -10.87 -17.35 10.28
C TYR A 32 -10.13 -16.50 11.32
N PRO A 33 -10.40 -16.68 12.62
CA PRO A 33 -9.72 -15.92 13.67
C PRO A 33 -8.23 -16.26 13.75
N ILE A 34 -7.38 -15.24 13.91
CA ILE A 34 -5.95 -15.39 14.19
C ILE A 34 -5.70 -14.71 15.53
N ASP A 35 -5.10 -15.42 16.49
CA ASP A 35 -4.89 -14.93 17.86
C ASP A 35 -6.16 -14.32 18.48
N LYS A 36 -7.31 -14.98 18.24
CA LYS A 36 -8.65 -14.55 18.67
C LYS A 36 -9.15 -13.23 18.04
N LYS A 37 -8.42 -12.65 17.09
CA LYS A 37 -8.84 -11.46 16.31
C LYS A 37 -9.59 -11.92 15.06
N THR A 38 -10.73 -11.29 14.76
CA THR A 38 -11.59 -11.60 13.61
C THR A 38 -11.45 -10.60 12.46
N THR A 39 -10.81 -9.47 12.71
CA THR A 39 -10.54 -8.41 11.74
C THR A 39 -9.07 -8.02 11.78
N GLY A 40 -8.57 -7.50 10.66
CA GLY A 40 -7.17 -7.08 10.54
C GLY A 40 -7.01 -5.97 9.50
N PHE A 41 -5.99 -5.14 9.69
CA PHE A 41 -5.59 -4.14 8.70
C PHE A 41 -4.62 -4.77 7.71
N TYR A 42 -4.91 -4.63 6.42
CA TYR A 42 -4.04 -5.13 5.36
C TYR A 42 -3.29 -3.97 4.70
N THR A 43 -1.97 -4.11 4.64
CA THR A 43 -1.07 -3.22 3.91
C THR A 43 -0.24 -4.08 2.96
N PHE A 44 -0.13 -3.63 1.73
CA PHE A 44 0.73 -4.21 0.71
C PHE A 44 1.86 -3.23 0.41
N LEU A 45 3.09 -3.72 0.50
CA LEU A 45 4.29 -2.95 0.25
C LEU A 45 5.14 -3.69 -0.78
N GLU A 46 5.51 -2.98 -1.83
CA GLU A 46 6.43 -3.45 -2.85
C GLU A 46 7.72 -2.66 -2.75
N PHE A 47 8.85 -3.36 -2.65
CA PHE A 47 10.15 -2.74 -2.48
C PHE A 47 11.23 -3.52 -3.24
N LYS A 48 12.28 -2.81 -3.65
CA LYS A 48 13.52 -3.38 -4.17
C LYS A 48 14.56 -3.28 -3.06
N ALA A 49 15.12 -4.41 -2.67
CA ALA A 49 16.15 -4.46 -1.64
C ALA A 49 17.08 -5.64 -1.88
N ASP A 50 18.23 -5.57 -1.24
CA ASP A 50 19.15 -6.69 -1.14
C ASP A 50 18.54 -7.83 -0.30
N PRO A 51 18.75 -9.12 -0.63
CA PRO A 51 18.13 -10.24 0.10
C PRO A 51 18.44 -10.25 1.60
N SER A 52 19.58 -9.69 2.01
CA SER A 52 19.99 -9.57 3.41
C SER A 52 19.01 -8.75 4.27
N VAL A 53 18.31 -7.79 3.66
CA VAL A 53 17.33 -6.93 4.33
C VAL A 53 16.08 -7.70 4.76
N VAL A 54 15.68 -8.73 3.99
CA VAL A 54 14.47 -9.52 4.25
C VAL A 54 14.58 -10.26 5.57
N ALA A 55 15.74 -10.87 5.87
CA ALA A 55 15.94 -11.59 7.12
C ALA A 55 15.79 -10.67 8.35
N ARG A 56 16.32 -9.44 8.26
CA ARG A 56 16.17 -8.44 9.33
C ARG A 56 14.73 -7.97 9.46
N LEU A 57 14.05 -7.76 8.34
CA LEU A 57 12.65 -7.36 8.33
C LEU A 57 11.75 -8.40 9.00
N GLU A 58 11.92 -9.68 8.68
CA GLU A 58 11.14 -10.77 9.29
C GLU A 58 11.35 -10.88 10.80
N VAL A 59 12.59 -10.70 11.28
CA VAL A 59 12.87 -10.66 12.72
C VAL A 59 12.11 -9.52 13.40
N ASN A 60 12.07 -8.34 12.77
CA ASN A 60 11.33 -7.19 13.31
C ASN A 60 9.81 -7.41 13.26
N PHE A 61 9.27 -8.05 12.21
CA PHE A 61 7.86 -8.41 12.16
C PHE A 61 7.47 -9.38 13.27
N ARG A 62 8.31 -10.37 13.57
CA ARG A 62 8.04 -11.33 14.67
C ARG A 62 8.15 -10.70 16.06
N ARG A 63 8.98 -9.66 16.23
CA ARG A 63 9.13 -8.93 17.50
C ARG A 63 7.97 -7.97 17.78
N ASP A 64 7.28 -7.51 16.75
CA ASP A 64 6.20 -6.52 16.89
C ASP A 64 4.84 -7.21 17.00
N GLU A 65 4.28 -7.26 18.21
CA GLU A 65 2.98 -7.90 18.49
C GLU A 65 1.79 -7.27 17.76
N ARG A 66 1.98 -6.07 17.19
CA ARG A 66 0.96 -5.40 16.36
C ARG A 66 0.78 -6.13 15.02
N VAL A 67 1.78 -6.88 14.56
CA VAL A 67 1.76 -7.65 13.31
C VAL A 67 1.35 -9.09 13.60
N ILE A 68 0.14 -9.46 13.18
CA ILE A 68 -0.40 -10.81 13.42
C ILE A 68 0.00 -11.84 12.36
N ARG A 69 0.34 -11.36 11.15
CA ARG A 69 0.75 -12.20 10.02
C ARG A 69 1.45 -11.33 8.98
N PHE A 70 2.49 -11.89 8.38
CA PHE A 70 3.20 -11.30 7.25
C PHE A 70 3.51 -12.39 6.23
N LEU A 71 3.73 -11.98 4.98
CA LEU A 71 4.13 -12.85 3.89
C LEU A 71 5.02 -12.05 2.95
N THR A 72 6.26 -12.50 2.80
CA THR A 72 7.21 -11.91 1.84
C THR A 72 7.37 -12.88 0.68
N ILE A 73 7.18 -12.39 -0.55
CA ILE A 73 7.30 -13.20 -1.77
C ILE A 73 8.34 -12.53 -2.67
N LYS A 74 9.28 -13.31 -3.18
CA LYS A 74 10.18 -12.87 -4.26
C LYS A 74 9.40 -12.85 -5.57
N GLN A 75 9.40 -11.73 -6.25
CA GLN A 75 8.82 -11.63 -7.60
C GLN A 75 9.73 -12.35 -8.59
N ASP A 76 9.15 -13.21 -9.43
CA ASP A 76 9.82 -13.75 -10.61
C ASP A 76 9.69 -12.77 -11.79
N HIS A 77 10.25 -13.15 -12.95
CA HIS A 77 10.23 -12.30 -14.14
C HIS A 77 8.80 -11.96 -14.59
N PHE A 78 7.91 -12.95 -14.63
CA PHE A 78 6.54 -12.75 -15.10
C PHE A 78 5.68 -11.97 -14.10
N ALA A 79 5.86 -12.20 -12.80
CA ALA A 79 5.19 -11.45 -11.75
C ALA A 79 5.62 -9.98 -11.74
N PHE A 80 6.89 -9.70 -12.00
CA PHE A 80 7.39 -8.33 -12.09
C PHE A 80 6.71 -7.55 -13.22
N GLU A 81 6.70 -8.10 -14.43
CA GLU A 81 6.01 -7.46 -15.57
C GLU A 81 4.51 -7.26 -15.29
N TYR A 82 3.87 -8.25 -14.67
CA TYR A 82 2.46 -8.15 -14.31
C TYR A 82 2.22 -7.07 -13.25
N ALA A 83 3.09 -6.97 -12.24
CA ALA A 83 3.04 -5.94 -11.21
C ALA A 83 3.20 -4.54 -11.81
N GLU A 84 4.15 -4.35 -12.73
CA GLU A 84 4.34 -3.09 -13.46
C GLU A 84 3.12 -2.74 -14.32
N LYS A 85 2.58 -3.68 -15.09
CA LYS A 85 1.35 -3.49 -15.89
C LYS A 85 0.16 -3.13 -15.00
N ARG A 86 -0.03 -3.85 -13.89
CA ARG A 86 -1.09 -3.59 -12.91
C ARG A 86 -0.95 -2.21 -12.29
N ARG A 87 0.28 -1.76 -11.99
CA ARG A 87 0.55 -0.43 -11.44
C ARG A 87 0.23 0.66 -12.45
N ASN A 88 0.67 0.52 -13.69
CA ASN A 88 0.38 1.49 -14.76
C ASN A 88 -1.13 1.62 -15.03
N ASN A 89 -1.85 0.49 -15.06
CA ASN A 89 -3.31 0.50 -15.23
C ASN A 89 -4.05 1.12 -14.04
N LYS A 90 -3.53 0.94 -12.82
CA LYS A 90 -4.08 1.57 -11.60
C LYS A 90 -3.75 3.07 -11.53
N GLY A 91 -2.59 3.47 -12.04
CA GLY A 91 -2.22 4.87 -12.26
C GLY A 91 -3.19 5.57 -13.20
N GLY A 92 -3.56 4.95 -14.33
CA GLY A 92 -4.57 5.46 -15.27
C GLY A 92 -5.93 5.70 -14.61
N LYS A 93 -6.44 4.74 -13.82
CA LYS A 93 -7.69 4.92 -13.07
C LYS A 93 -7.62 6.00 -11.98
N LYS A 94 -6.46 6.21 -11.35
CA LYS A 94 -6.26 7.26 -10.34
C LYS A 94 -6.14 8.66 -10.97
N GLN A 95 -5.64 8.74 -12.21
CA GLN A 95 -5.55 9.96 -12.99
C GLN A 95 -6.93 10.37 -13.55
N GLU A 96 -7.70 9.41 -14.08
CA GLU A 96 -9.10 9.62 -14.52
C GLU A 96 -10.00 10.07 -13.36
N ALA A 97 -9.88 9.46 -12.17
CA ALA A 97 -10.65 9.87 -10.99
C ALA A 97 -10.29 11.31 -10.56
N ARG A 98 -9.00 11.67 -10.53
CA ARG A 98 -8.55 13.01 -10.12
C ARG A 98 -8.95 14.10 -11.12
N THR A 99 -8.97 13.80 -12.42
CA THR A 99 -9.44 14.71 -13.47
C THR A 99 -10.96 14.91 -13.41
N GLN A 100 -11.73 13.87 -13.08
CA GLN A 100 -13.18 13.97 -12.91
C GLN A 100 -13.57 14.77 -11.66
N ASP A 101 -12.81 14.67 -10.57
CA ASP A 101 -13.03 15.45 -9.35
C ASP A 101 -12.75 16.94 -9.57
N THR A 102 -11.68 17.29 -10.31
CA THR A 102 -11.41 18.69 -10.69
C THR A 102 -12.46 19.28 -11.64
N ALA A 103 -12.99 18.46 -12.56
CA ALA A 103 -14.02 18.90 -13.51
C ALA A 103 -15.40 19.12 -12.86
N LYS A 104 -15.74 18.35 -11.82
CA LYS A 104 -16.98 18.53 -11.04
C LYS A 104 -16.93 19.77 -10.15
N VAL A 105 -15.78 20.10 -9.58
CA VAL A 105 -15.59 21.34 -8.80
C VAL A 105 -15.68 22.58 -9.69
N GLY A 106 -15.04 22.58 -10.87
CA GLY A 106 -15.14 23.70 -11.82
C GLY A 106 -16.56 23.97 -12.31
N LYS A 107 -17.35 22.92 -12.58
CA LYS A 107 -18.74 23.06 -13.03
C LYS A 107 -19.70 23.54 -11.93
N LYS A 108 -19.36 23.34 -10.65
CA LYS A 108 -20.16 23.83 -9.51
C LYS A 108 -19.94 25.33 -9.28
N VAL A 109 -18.71 25.81 -9.44
CA VAL A 109 -18.37 27.23 -9.28
C VAL A 109 -19.00 28.10 -10.38
N GLU A 110 -19.03 27.61 -11.63
CA GLU A 110 -19.68 28.33 -12.75
C GLU A 110 -21.22 28.40 -12.66
N LEU A 111 -21.85 27.54 -11.86
CA LEU A 111 -23.30 27.57 -11.63
C LEU A 111 -23.68 28.54 -10.50
N GLU A 112 -22.83 28.68 -9.46
CA GLU A 112 -23.04 29.66 -8.38
C GLU A 112 -22.81 31.10 -8.86
N GLU A 113 -21.87 31.37 -9.77
CA GLU A 113 -21.64 32.73 -10.32
C GLU A 113 -22.71 33.22 -11.33
N LYS A 114 -23.64 32.36 -11.75
CA LYS A 114 -24.73 32.73 -12.67
C LYS A 114 -26.09 32.90 -11.99
N GLU A 115 -26.18 32.64 -10.69
CA GLU A 115 -27.42 32.78 -9.91
C GLU A 115 -27.47 34.06 -9.05
N ASP A 116 -26.40 34.88 -9.05
CA ASP A 116 -26.33 36.21 -8.43
C ASP A 116 -26.48 37.37 -9.45
#